data_AF-J3ABF9-F1
#
_entry.id   AF-J3ABF9-F1
#
_cell.length_a   1.000
_cell.length_b   1.000
_cell.length_c   1.000
_cell.angle_alpha   90.00
_cell.angle_beta   90.00
_cell.angle_gamma   90.00
#
_symmetry.space_group_name_H-M   'P 1'
#
loop_
_entity.id
_entity.type
_entity.pdbx_description
1 polymer ?
#
loop_
_entity_poly.entity_id
_entity_poly.type
_entity_poly.pdbx_seq_one_letter_code
_entity_poly.pdbx_strand_id
1 'polypeptide(L)'
;MTNDAPVFAPAMSPKEGAEAATALFREVFEAEPDGVWYAPGRVNIIGEHTDYNGGLALPIALPHRAHLALRRRDDRTVRLVLPPDQGEGRRHEPRHDRPQGHSRRGGALGGLHRRRRLGPGA
;
A
#
# COMPACT_ATOMS: atom_id res chain seq x y z
N MET A 1 -17.16 -7.08 29.03
CA MET A 1 -16.40 -6.20 28.10
C MET A 1 -14.98 -6.74 28.08
N THR A 2 -14.60 -7.49 27.04
CA THR A 2 -13.20 -7.87 26.84
C THR A 2 -12.43 -6.62 26.46
N ASN A 3 -11.48 -6.22 27.30
CA ASN A 3 -10.55 -5.15 26.99
C ASN A 3 -9.54 -5.72 25.99
N ASP A 4 -9.79 -5.57 24.69
CA ASP A 4 -8.77 -5.86 23.68
C ASP A 4 -7.62 -4.88 23.91
N ALA A 5 -6.48 -5.42 24.34
CA ALA A 5 -5.26 -4.64 24.47
C ALA A 5 -4.90 -4.01 23.12
N PRO A 6 -4.37 -2.78 23.10
CA PRO A 6 -3.96 -2.16 21.85
C PRO A 6 -2.89 -3.01 21.16
N VAL A 7 -3.09 -3.28 19.88
CA VAL A 7 -2.08 -3.93 19.02
C VAL A 7 -1.10 -2.87 18.57
N PHE A 8 0.17 -3.03 18.92
CA PHE A 8 1.24 -2.15 18.48
C PHE A 8 1.80 -2.61 17.14
N ALA A 9 1.79 -1.72 16.15
CA ALA A 9 2.46 -1.93 14.87
C ALA A 9 3.81 -1.20 14.89
N PRO A 10 4.95 -1.89 15.04
CA PRO A 10 6.27 -1.26 15.01
C PRO A 10 6.56 -0.67 13.63
N ALA A 11 7.28 0.44 13.59
CA ALA A 11 7.76 1.02 12.35
C ALA A 11 9.05 0.30 11.91
N MET A 12 9.12 -0.07 10.62
CA MET A 12 10.39 -0.47 10.01
C MET A 12 11.37 0.69 10.04
N SER A 13 12.65 0.38 10.26
CA SER A 13 13.72 1.35 10.01
C SER A 13 13.75 1.73 8.52
N PRO A 14 14.31 2.91 8.16
CA PRO A 14 14.47 3.30 6.76
C PRO A 14 15.25 2.27 5.92
N LYS A 15 16.22 1.58 6.55
CA LYS A 15 17.03 0.56 5.89
C LYS A 15 16.21 -0.69 5.58
N GLU A 16 15.50 -1.23 6.58
CA GLU A 16 14.65 -2.41 6.41
C GLU A 16 13.56 -2.18 5.35
N GLY A 17 12.91 -1.01 5.39
CA GLY A 17 11.90 -0.66 4.39
C GLY A 17 12.48 -0.53 2.98
N ALA A 18 13.69 0.00 2.84
CA ALA A 18 14.36 0.10 1.54
C ALA A 18 14.79 -1.26 0.99
N GLU A 19 15.29 -2.14 1.84
CA GLU A 19 15.65 -3.52 1.49
C GLU A 19 14.41 -4.31 1.05
N ALA A 20 13.31 -4.21 1.81
CA ALA A 20 12.05 -4.87 1.48
C ALA A 20 11.46 -4.38 0.15
N ALA A 21 11.44 -3.07 -0.09
CA ALA A 21 10.96 -2.50 -1.36
C ALA A 21 11.83 -2.95 -2.55
N THR A 22 13.15 -2.99 -2.37
CA THR A 22 14.10 -3.45 -3.39
C THR A 22 13.89 -4.93 -3.71
N ALA A 23 13.72 -5.77 -2.69
CA ALA A 23 13.48 -7.20 -2.86
C ALA A 23 12.19 -7.46 -3.66
N LEU A 24 11.09 -6.80 -3.30
CA LEU A 24 9.81 -6.92 -4.01
C LEU A 24 9.93 -6.46 -5.48
N PHE A 25 10.64 -5.35 -5.72
CA PHE A 25 10.87 -4.85 -7.08
C PHE A 25 11.63 -5.86 -7.93
N ARG A 26 12.73 -6.41 -7.41
CA ARG A 26 13.56 -7.41 -8.11
C ARG A 26 12.77 -8.68 -8.42
N GLU A 27 11.97 -9.16 -7.47
CA GLU A 27 11.14 -10.35 -7.65
C GLU A 27 10.11 -10.18 -8.77
N VAL A 28 9.44 -9.02 -8.84
CA VAL A 28 8.29 -8.80 -9.74
C VAL A 28 8.71 -8.30 -11.12
N PHE A 29 9.78 -7.50 -11.19
CA PHE A 29 10.22 -6.84 -12.42
C PHE A 29 11.50 -7.43 -13.02
N GLU A 30 12.15 -8.38 -12.33
CA GLU A 30 13.38 -9.04 -12.75
C GLU A 30 14.46 -8.03 -13.16
N ALA A 31 14.56 -6.93 -12.39
CA ALA A 31 15.45 -5.82 -12.66
C ALA A 31 15.80 -5.04 -11.39
N GLU A 32 16.82 -4.19 -11.49
CA GLU A 32 17.18 -3.24 -10.43
C GLU A 32 16.31 -1.98 -10.48
N PRO A 33 15.91 -1.43 -9.32
CA PRO A 33 15.35 -0.08 -9.25
C PRO A 33 16.47 0.97 -9.46
N ASP A 34 16.11 2.16 -9.93
CA ASP A 34 17.04 3.31 -9.98
C ASP A 34 17.32 3.86 -8.57
N GLY A 35 16.41 3.61 -7.64
CA GLY A 35 16.55 3.99 -6.25
C GLY A 35 15.33 3.59 -5.42
N VAL A 36 15.42 3.90 -4.13
CA VAL A 36 14.31 3.76 -3.19
C VAL A 36 14.06 5.09 -2.49
N TRP A 37 12.80 5.48 -2.44
CA TRP A 37 12.33 6.66 -1.72
C TRP A 37 11.32 6.25 -0.66
N TYR A 38 11.06 7.15 0.28
CA TYR A 38 9.98 6.95 1.24
C TYR A 38 9.30 8.26 1.61
N ALA A 39 8.04 8.14 2.06
CA ALA A 39 7.30 9.22 2.69
C ALA A 39 6.76 8.76 4.05
N PRO A 40 6.95 9.54 5.13
CA PRO A 40 6.37 9.22 6.42
C PRO A 40 4.84 9.39 6.40
N GLY A 41 4.15 8.54 7.15
CA GLY A 41 2.80 8.86 7.61
C GLY A 41 2.84 10.08 8.52
N ARG A 42 1.66 10.65 8.83
CA ARG A 42 1.53 11.74 9.79
C ARG A 42 0.36 11.50 10.72
N VAL A 43 0.39 12.19 11.85
CA VAL A 43 -0.80 12.43 12.68
C VAL A 43 -0.90 13.92 12.92
N ASN A 44 -2.11 14.49 12.91
CA ASN A 44 -2.29 15.86 13.38
C ASN A 44 -2.47 15.81 14.89
N ILE A 45 -1.70 16.62 15.60
CA ILE A 45 -1.89 16.80 17.05
C ILE A 45 -3.17 17.61 17.29
N ILE A 46 -3.39 18.65 16.49
CA ILE A 46 -4.57 19.52 16.50
C ILE A 46 -4.75 20.17 15.12
N GLY A 47 -5.96 20.67 14.87
CA GLY A 47 -6.32 21.31 13.60
C GLY A 47 -6.76 20.30 12.55
N GLU A 48 -7.37 19.18 12.97
CA GLU A 48 -8.17 18.38 12.05
C GLU A 48 -9.40 19.19 11.63
N HIS A 49 -9.78 19.10 10.36
CA HIS A 49 -10.92 19.79 9.76
C HIS A 49 -10.84 21.32 9.68
N THR A 50 -9.70 21.91 10.00
CA THR A 50 -9.44 23.35 9.82
C THR A 50 -8.62 23.65 8.57
N ASP A 51 -7.83 22.68 8.10
CA ASP A 51 -6.90 22.81 6.97
C ASP A 51 -7.62 23.11 5.64
N TYR A 52 -8.71 22.40 5.32
CA TYR A 52 -9.49 22.68 4.11
C TYR A 52 -10.30 23.99 4.18
N ASN A 53 -10.41 24.59 5.37
CA ASN A 53 -11.08 25.87 5.59
C ASN A 53 -10.09 27.06 5.63
N GLY A 54 -8.82 26.84 5.27
CA GLY A 54 -7.77 27.86 5.33
C GLY A 54 -7.27 28.18 6.74
N GLY A 55 -7.61 27.32 7.72
CA GLY A 55 -7.12 27.41 9.09
C GLY A 55 -5.73 26.79 9.28
N LEU A 56 -5.21 26.88 10.50
CA LEU A 56 -3.92 26.29 10.88
C LEU A 56 -4.08 24.82 11.27
N ALA A 57 -3.02 24.04 11.10
CA ALA A 57 -2.90 22.66 11.57
C ALA A 57 -1.48 22.39 12.09
N LEU A 58 -1.34 21.44 13.02
CA LEU A 58 -0.05 21.02 13.58
C LEU A 58 0.18 19.52 13.37
N PRO A 59 0.67 19.11 12.20
CA PRO A 59 1.06 17.73 11.92
C PRO A 59 2.43 17.37 12.49
N ILE A 60 2.61 16.10 12.86
CA ILE A 60 3.92 15.50 13.05
C ILE A 60 4.09 14.27 12.16
N ALA A 61 5.30 14.08 11.64
CA ALA A 61 5.65 12.89 10.89
C ALA A 61 5.81 11.69 11.83
N LEU A 62 5.22 10.56 11.45
CA LEU A 62 5.38 9.28 12.13
C LEU A 62 6.66 8.57 11.65
N PRO A 63 7.21 7.65 12.44
CA PRO A 63 8.29 6.79 11.99
C PRO A 63 7.84 5.79 10.92
N HIS A 64 6.53 5.48 10.84
CA HIS A 64 5.94 4.63 9.80
C HIS A 64 6.03 5.30 8.44
N ARG A 65 6.49 4.55 7.42
CA ARG A 65 6.83 5.07 6.11
C ARG A 65 6.31 4.17 4.99
N ALA A 66 5.76 4.79 3.95
CA ALA A 66 5.57 4.11 2.66
C ALA A 66 6.90 4.17 1.90
N HIS A 67 7.48 3.01 1.57
CA HIS A 67 8.71 2.90 0.78
C HIS A 67 8.37 2.51 -0.66
N LEU A 68 9.12 3.06 -1.62
CA LEU A 68 8.91 2.86 -3.05
C LEU A 68 10.26 2.66 -3.75
N ALA A 69 10.51 1.44 -4.21
CA ALA A 69 11.55 1.15 -5.19
C ALA A 69 11.03 1.47 -6.59
N LEU A 70 11.73 2.30 -7.34
CA LEU A 70 11.25 2.82 -8.63
C LEU A 70 12.36 2.81 -9.68
N ARG A 71 11.99 2.51 -10.93
CA ARG A 71 12.83 2.67 -12.11
C ARG A 71 12.06 3.41 -13.20
N ARG A 72 12.71 4.36 -13.86
CA ARG A 72 12.14 5.07 -15.01
C ARG A 72 12.07 4.17 -16.24
N ARG A 73 11.02 4.32 -17.03
CA ARG A 73 10.84 3.64 -18.32
C ARG A 73 10.82 4.68 -19.44
N ASP A 74 11.19 4.27 -20.65
CA ASP A 74 11.16 5.11 -21.84
C ASP A 74 9.76 5.16 -22.49
N ASP A 75 8.84 4.30 -22.05
CA ASP A 75 7.44 4.30 -22.46
C ASP A 75 6.54 5.04 -21.45
N ARG A 76 5.27 5.19 -21.80
CA ARG A 76 4.25 5.82 -20.92
C ARG A 76 3.54 4.81 -20.02
N THR A 77 4.08 3.61 -19.86
CA THR A 77 3.43 2.54 -19.10
C THR A 77 3.87 2.59 -17.65
N VAL A 78 2.90 2.62 -16.72
CA VAL A 78 3.16 2.48 -15.29
C VAL A 78 2.79 1.07 -14.85
N ARG A 79 3.71 0.39 -14.16
CA ARG A 79 3.45 -0.90 -13.51
C ARG A 79 3.70 -0.72 -12.01
N LEU A 80 2.71 -1.05 -11.19
CA LEU A 80 2.76 -0.93 -9.74
C LEU A 80 2.51 -2.30 -9.11
N VAL A 81 3.21 -2.57 -8.02
CA VAL A 81 2.98 -3.74 -7.16
C VAL A 81 3.01 -3.29 -5.70
N LEU A 82 2.16 -3.90 -4.89
CA LEU A 82 2.13 -3.73 -3.44
C LEU A 82 2.53 -5.06 -2.79
N PRO A 83 3.19 -5.03 -1.62
CA PRO A 83 3.43 -6.26 -0.87
C PRO A 83 2.10 -6.91 -0.49
N PRO A 84 2.08 -8.25 -0.30
CA PRO A 84 0.90 -8.93 0.20
C PRO A 84 0.51 -8.37 1.57
N ASP A 85 -0.79 -8.31 1.84
CA ASP A 85 -1.32 -7.87 3.13
C ASP A 85 -0.79 -8.78 4.25
N GLN A 86 -0.09 -8.17 5.21
CA GLN A 86 0.47 -8.85 6.39
C GLN A 86 -0.47 -8.74 7.60
N GLY A 87 -1.69 -8.22 7.41
CA GLY A 87 -2.67 -8.11 8.49
C GLY A 87 -3.13 -9.47 8.98
N GLU A 88 -2.79 -9.81 10.23
CA GLU A 88 -3.52 -10.85 10.96
C GLU A 88 -5.00 -10.43 11.08
N GLY A 89 -5.87 -11.11 10.34
CA GLY A 89 -7.28 -11.29 10.70
C GLY A 89 -8.26 -10.13 10.48
N ARG A 90 -7.89 -8.96 9.97
CA ARG A 90 -8.88 -7.94 9.61
C ARG A 90 -9.39 -8.15 8.19
N ARG A 91 -10.25 -9.16 8.03
CA ARG A 91 -11.18 -9.22 6.90
C ARG A 91 -12.08 -7.98 7.01
N HIS A 92 -11.75 -6.92 6.28
CA HIS A 92 -12.65 -5.78 6.13
C HIS A 92 -13.84 -6.26 5.31
N GLU A 93 -14.91 -6.67 5.99
CA GLU A 93 -16.23 -6.70 5.37
C GLU A 93 -16.57 -5.25 4.98
N PRO A 94 -16.86 -4.98 3.70
CA PRO A 94 -17.36 -3.67 3.30
C PRO A 94 -18.67 -3.43 4.05
N ARG A 95 -18.66 -2.59 5.08
CA ARG A 95 -19.89 -1.99 5.62
C ARG A 95 -20.36 -1.00 4.59
N HIS A 96 -21.16 -1.50 3.66
CA HIS A 96 -21.83 -0.68 2.68
C HIS A 96 -23.13 -0.17 3.32
N ASP A 97 -23.03 0.94 4.06
CA ASP A 97 -24.21 1.74 4.36
C ASP A 97 -24.72 2.27 3.01
N ARG A 98 -25.78 1.63 2.49
CA ARG A 98 -26.46 2.05 1.26
C ARG A 98 -27.25 3.33 1.53
N PRO A 99 -26.92 4.48 0.94
CA PRO A 99 -27.95 5.35 0.43
C PRO A 99 -28.51 4.72 -0.85
N GLN A 100 -29.83 4.58 -0.91
CA GLN A 100 -30.54 4.04 -2.07
C GLN A 100 -30.27 4.90 -3.30
N GLY A 101 -29.73 4.32 -4.37
CA GLY A 101 -29.79 4.92 -5.71
C GLY A 101 -28.58 4.69 -6.61
N HIS A 102 -28.83 3.95 -7.68
CA HIS A 102 -28.08 3.90 -8.96
C HIS A 102 -26.87 2.95 -9.08
N SER A 103 -27.19 1.79 -9.65
CA SER A 103 -26.34 0.75 -10.23
C SER A 103 -25.15 1.28 -11.05
N ARG A 104 -23.94 0.76 -10.78
CA ARG A 104 -23.02 0.25 -11.81
C ARG A 104 -22.20 -0.97 -11.33
N ARG A 105 -22.19 -1.99 -12.21
CA ARG A 105 -21.30 -3.16 -12.36
C ARG A 105 -19.83 -2.77 -12.08
N GLY A 106 -18.93 -3.53 -11.47
CA GLY A 106 -18.77 -4.96 -11.24
C GLY A 106 -17.26 -5.26 -11.39
N GLY A 107 -16.70 -6.19 -10.61
CA GLY A 107 -15.37 -6.77 -10.86
C GLY A 107 -14.30 -6.53 -9.80
N ALA A 108 -14.32 -7.35 -8.75
CA ALA A 108 -13.12 -7.66 -7.99
C ALA A 108 -12.25 -8.62 -8.80
N LEU A 109 -10.96 -8.30 -8.98
CA LEU A 109 -9.92 -9.22 -9.46
C LEU A 109 -8.65 -8.83 -8.69
N GLY A 110 -8.10 -9.63 -7.78
CA GLY A 110 -7.94 -11.08 -7.81
C GLY A 110 -6.58 -11.39 -8.45
N GLY A 111 -5.66 -11.94 -7.66
CA GLY A 111 -4.22 -12.02 -7.96
C GLY A 111 -3.87 -12.62 -9.33
N LEU A 112 -2.83 -12.05 -9.94
CA LEU A 112 -2.27 -12.52 -11.20
C LEU A 112 -1.34 -13.72 -10.95
N HIS A 113 -1.88 -14.93 -10.95
CA HIS A 113 -1.07 -16.14 -11.12
C HIS A 113 -0.81 -16.39 -12.62
N ARG A 114 0.43 -16.22 -13.07
CA ARG A 114 0.87 -16.76 -14.38
C ARG A 114 1.04 -18.28 -14.27
N ARG A 115 0.14 -19.05 -14.90
CA ARG A 115 0.42 -20.45 -15.22
C ARG A 115 1.32 -20.51 -16.46
N ARG A 116 2.52 -21.09 -16.33
CA ARG A 116 3.34 -21.54 -17.47
C ARG A 116 2.53 -22.59 -18.26
N ARG A 117 2.28 -22.33 -19.55
CA ARG A 117 1.91 -23.40 -20.49
C ARG A 117 3.19 -24.17 -20.82
N LEU A 118 3.22 -25.46 -20.48
CA LEU A 118 4.12 -26.42 -21.13
C LEU A 118 3.61 -26.61 -22.55
N GLY A 119 4.49 -26.46 -23.54
CA GLY A 119 4.19 -26.72 -24.95
C GLY A 119 3.99 -28.22 -25.20
N PRO A 120 3.33 -28.61 -26.29
CA PRO A 120 3.11 -30.01 -26.61
C PRO A 120 4.41 -30.64 -27.13
N GLY A 121 4.85 -31.70 -26.46
CA GLY A 121 5.82 -32.65 -26.99
C GLY A 121 5.17 -34.03 -27.02
N ALA A 122 4.99 -34.54 -28.25
CA ALA A 122 4.88 -35.94 -28.69
C ALA A 122 4.13 -35.97 -30.02
#